data_AF-A0A377CGC7-F1
#
_entry.id   AF-A0A377CGC7-F1
#
_cell.length_a   1.000
_cell.length_b   1.000
_cell.length_c   1.000
_cell.angle_alpha   90.00
_cell.angle_beta   90.00
_cell.angle_gamma   90.00
#
_symmetry.space_group_name_H-M   'P 1'
#
loop_
_entity.id
_entity.type
_entity.pdbx_description
1 polymer ?
#
loop_
_entity_poly.entity_id
_entity_poly.type
_entity_poly.pdbx_seq_one_letter_code
_entity_poly.pdbx_strand_id
1 'polypeptide(L)' 'MSNGDDGEKTIHLGENYGNKTWRDFLGNRQESVVTDENGEATFFCNGGSVSVWVIEEVI' A
#
# COMPACT_ATOMS: atom_id res chain seq x y z
N MET A 1 -0.95 0.83 9.56
CA MET A 1 -1.14 0.34 10.94
C MET A 1 -2.48 0.87 11.41
N SER A 2 -3.31 0.01 11.96
CA SER A 2 -4.53 0.41 12.64
C SER A 2 -4.60 -0.22 14.03
N ASN A 3 -4.97 0.58 15.04
CA ASN A 3 -5.14 0.12 16.42
C ASN A 3 -6.61 -0.21 16.74
N GLY A 4 -7.51 -0.10 15.76
CA GLY A 4 -8.94 -0.34 15.89
C GLY A 4 -9.47 -1.10 14.69
N ASP A 5 -10.45 -0.54 13.99
CA ASP A 5 -11.02 -1.11 12.76
C ASP A 5 -10.08 -1.00 11.56
N ASP A 6 -10.47 -1.53 10.40
CA ASP A 6 -9.72 -1.38 9.15
C ASP A 6 -9.38 0.09 8.88
N GLY A 7 -8.14 0.32 8.44
CA GLY A 7 -7.61 1.63 8.14
C GLY A 7 -7.19 1.74 6.69
N GLU A 8 -7.43 2.90 6.10
CA GLU A 8 -6.95 3.26 4.77
C GLU A 8 -6.25 4.62 4.81
N LYS A 9 -5.32 4.82 3.88
CA LYS A 9 -4.64 6.10 3.71
C LYS A 9 -4.25 6.33 2.27
N THR A 10 -4.70 7.43 1.70
CA THR A 10 -4.19 7.94 0.42
C THR A 10 -2.83 8.58 0.65
N ILE A 11 -1.84 8.18 -0.14
CA ILE A 11 -0.45 8.62 -0.02
C ILE A 11 0.02 9.05 -1.40
N HIS A 12 0.58 10.26 -1.47
CA HIS A 12 1.25 10.81 -2.64
C HIS A 12 2.75 10.56 -2.51
N LEU A 13 3.28 9.58 -3.25
CA LEU A 13 4.70 9.20 -3.24
C LEU A 13 5.53 9.98 -4.27
N GLY A 14 4.86 10.60 -5.24
CA GLY A 14 5.45 11.37 -6.34
C GLY A 14 5.71 10.54 -7.59
N GLU A 15 5.84 11.23 -8.73
CA GLU A 15 5.87 10.66 -10.09
C GLU A 15 6.87 9.52 -10.31
N ASN A 16 7.99 9.51 -9.57
CA ASN A 16 8.98 8.42 -9.62
C ASN A 16 8.41 7.05 -9.20
N TYR A 17 7.31 7.07 -8.46
CA TYR A 17 6.56 5.89 -8.03
C TYR A 17 5.25 5.76 -8.81
N GLY A 18 5.11 6.42 -9.95
CA GLY A 18 3.93 6.32 -10.79
C GLY A 18 3.80 4.95 -11.48
N ASN A 19 2.57 4.47 -11.64
CA ASN A 19 2.24 3.18 -12.26
C ASN A 19 2.98 1.98 -11.65
N LYS A 20 3.20 2.01 -10.31
CA LYS A 20 3.88 0.93 -9.58
C LYS A 20 2.88 0.05 -8.87
N THR A 21 3.12 -1.26 -8.91
CA THR A 21 2.36 -2.25 -8.16
C THR A 21 3.02 -2.53 -6.81
N TRP A 22 2.22 -2.50 -5.77
CA TRP A 22 2.63 -2.68 -4.38
C TRP A 22 1.95 -3.92 -3.79
N ARG A 23 2.69 -4.67 -2.98
CA ARG A 23 2.23 -5.83 -2.20
C ARG A 23 2.50 -5.60 -0.72
N ASP A 24 1.64 -6.12 0.15
CA ASP A 24 1.93 -6.23 1.58
C ASP A 24 3.00 -7.31 1.83
N PHE A 25 4.18 -6.87 2.25
CA PHE A 25 5.32 -7.72 2.57
C PHE A 25 5.03 -8.69 3.72
N LEU A 26 4.16 -8.30 4.66
CA LEU A 26 3.81 -9.12 5.82
C LEU A 26 2.76 -10.19 5.50
N GLY A 27 2.14 -10.13 4.31
CA GLY A 27 1.11 -11.06 3.88
C GLY A 27 -0.22 -10.91 4.64
N ASN A 28 -0.42 -9.81 5.38
CA ASN A 28 -1.69 -9.57 6.08
C ASN A 28 -2.81 -9.16 5.10
N ARG A 29 -2.45 -8.61 3.94
CA ARG A 29 -3.34 -8.32 2.81
C ARG A 29 -2.83 -9.02 1.55
N GLN A 30 -3.76 -9.58 0.76
CA GLN A 30 -3.41 -10.33 -0.45
C GLN A 30 -3.64 -9.54 -1.74
N GLU A 31 -4.43 -8.47 -1.66
CA GLU A 31 -4.60 -7.53 -2.75
C GLU A 31 -3.31 -6.75 -3.06
N SER A 32 -3.22 -6.30 -4.31
CA SER A 32 -2.20 -5.36 -4.78
C SER A 32 -2.76 -3.94 -4.83
N VAL A 33 -1.92 -2.95 -4.53
CA VAL A 33 -2.23 -1.53 -4.73
C VAL A 33 -1.44 -1.04 -5.93
N VAL A 34 -2.07 -0.28 -6.82
CA VAL A 34 -1.41 0.33 -7.98
C VAL A 34 -1.48 1.85 -7.84
N THR A 35 -0.31 2.51 -7.92
CA THR A 35 -0.24 3.97 -7.98
C THR A 35 -0.60 4.49 -9.36
N ASP A 36 -1.23 5.66 -9.39
CA ASP A 36 -1.50 6.39 -10.64
C ASP A 36 -0.20 6.95 -11.26
N GLU A 37 -0.31 7.73 -12.33
CA GLU A 37 0.86 8.33 -13.00
C GLU A 37 1.66 9.31 -12.12
N ASN A 38 1.03 9.88 -11.09
CA ASN A 38 1.65 10.84 -10.16
C ASN A 38 2.23 10.16 -8.92
N GLY A 39 2.13 8.83 -8.83
CA GLY A 39 2.58 8.07 -7.66
C GLY A 39 1.61 8.16 -6.48
N GLU A 40 0.32 8.38 -6.73
CA GLU A 40 -0.72 8.41 -5.71
C GLU A 40 -1.52 7.11 -5.66
N ALA A 41 -1.77 6.59 -4.46
CA ALA A 41 -2.68 5.48 -4.23
C ALA A 41 -3.24 5.47 -2.80
N THR A 42 -4.34 4.75 -2.60
CA THR A 42 -4.85 4.41 -1.27
C THR A 42 -4.30 3.06 -0.83
N PHE A 43 -3.65 3.05 0.34
CA PHE A 43 -3.09 1.88 0.98
C PHE A 43 -3.96 1.44 2.16
N PHE A 44 -4.07 0.14 2.35
CA PHE A 44 -4.99 -0.45 3.31
C PHE A 44 -4.25 -1.21 4.42
N CYS A 45 -4.91 -1.37 5.55
CA CYS A 45 -4.40 -2.09 6.70
C CYS A 45 -5.58 -2.66 7.48
N ASN A 46 -5.55 -3.96 7.80
CA ASN A 46 -6.59 -4.58 8.62
C ASN A 46 -6.62 -3.96 10.03
N GLY A 47 -7.78 -4.00 10.67
CA GLY A 47 -7.93 -3.60 12.06
C GLY A 47 -7.00 -4.35 13.01
N GLY A 48 -6.47 -3.65 14.01
CA GLY A 48 -5.50 -4.20 14.97
C GLY A 48 -4.21 -4.74 14.36
N SER A 49 -3.87 -4.34 13.14
CA SER A 49 -2.77 -4.91 12.35
C SER A 49 -1.83 -3.84 11.79
N VAL A 50 -0.77 -4.32 11.13
CA VAL A 50 0.19 -3.53 10.37
C VAL A 50 0.38 -4.17 9.00
N SER A 51 0.37 -3.34 7.95
CA SER A 51 0.74 -3.72 6.59
C SER A 51 1.94 -2.89 6.17
N VAL A 52 2.91 -3.54 5.54
CA VAL A 52 4.14 -2.92 5.03
C VAL A 52 4.16 -3.10 3.53
N TRP A 53 3.89 -2.03 2.81
CA TRP A 53 3.77 -2.06 1.36
C TRP A 53 5.12 -1.87 0.69
N VAL A 54 5.47 -2.79 -0.20
CA VAL A 54 6.71 -2.77 -0.99
C VAL A 54 6.40 -2.93 -2.48
N ILE A 55 7.26 -2.38 -3.33
CA ILE A 55 7.11 -2.50 -4.79
C ILE A 55 7.34 -3.95 -5.21
N GLU A 56 6.38 -4.54 -5.91
CA GLU A 56 6.40 -5.97 -6.29
C GLU A 56 7.61 -6.33 -7.17
N GLU A 57 8.06 -5.42 -8.03
CA GLU A 57 9.23 -5.62 -8.91
C GLU A 57 10.58 -5.77 -8.17
N VAL A 58 10.64 -5.45 -6.87
CA VAL A 58 11.88 -5.39 -6.08
C VAL A 58 12.00 -6.54 -5.07
N ILE A 59 11.03 -7.47 -5.06
CA ILE A 59 10.98 -8.65 -4.19
C ILE A 59 11.48 -9.89 -4.94
#